data_AF-A0A432Q7Q9-F1
#
_entry.id   AF-A0A432Q7Q9-F1
#
_cell.length_a   1.000
_cell.length_b   1.000
_cell.length_c   1.000
_cell.angle_alpha   90.00
_cell.angle_beta   90.00
_cell.angle_gamma   90.00
#
_symmetry.space_group_name_H-M   'P 1'
#
loop_
_entity.id
_entity.type
_entity.pdbx_description
1 polymer ?
#
loop_
_entity_poly.entity_id
_entity_poly.type
_entity_poly.pdbx_seq_one_letter_code
_entity_poly.pdbx_strand_id
1 'polypeptide(L)'
;MKIVCTGCSCLCDDIVYGDTIYHACRKGCKILRGERNETAVNGKKTDIEIALNATRELIDRKLLIFGLDNTTCEAQKLALKLAKEFNAVIADHSLLSGGKLIEISDRMKEISLEKFRDEGYVSVFWGVNPHNSIPRLLSRFTYYPRCGKRQRGYEEDRFLAVVDVRKSETAKIAEKSKSGLFIRIERDDDLVNSFLKALDGKAGKHPEAARILKEAEKAEVNAVFGGSGLSSGLKDVDGFVDMMERTGFYFVPATSKTNMRGFVEMMLKEVGSCCYDFGNDKSLDVRELIKAFMECETVLIFGADPLRTLPYELSSKLAGKRIIAVNSLKSLTNTLNPEVSIASELSSFSSGTMVRFDGVKVELKGIESSKPSDKEILKELLSI
;
A
#
# COMPACT_ATOMS: atom_id res chain seq x y z
N MET A 1 13.36 -8.94 20.95
CA MET A 1 12.81 -9.88 19.94
C MET A 1 12.85 -9.25 18.54
N LYS A 2 13.06 -10.03 17.48
CA LYS A 2 13.08 -9.52 16.10
C LYS A 2 11.70 -9.67 15.48
N ILE A 3 11.14 -8.59 14.91
CA ILE A 3 9.81 -8.58 14.28
C ILE A 3 9.82 -7.89 12.92
N VAL A 4 8.78 -8.11 12.12
CA VAL A 4 8.54 -7.37 10.88
C VAL A 4 7.63 -6.17 11.14
N CYS A 5 8.06 -4.99 10.72
CA CYS A 5 7.28 -3.76 10.82
C CYS A 5 6.13 -3.75 9.82
N THR A 6 4.90 -3.67 10.33
CA THR A 6 3.68 -3.57 9.51
C THR A 6 3.21 -2.12 9.34
N GLY A 7 4.12 -1.15 9.48
CA GLY A 7 3.76 0.27 9.42
C GLY A 7 3.64 0.87 8.03
N CYS A 8 4.27 0.26 7.04
CA CYS A 8 4.12 0.59 5.62
C CYS A 8 4.49 -0.65 4.81
N SER A 9 4.28 -0.55 3.51
CA SER A 9 4.61 -1.57 2.52
C SER A 9 6.09 -1.99 2.46
N CYS A 10 7.01 -1.29 3.14
CA CYS A 10 8.44 -1.67 3.18
C CYS A 10 8.70 -2.96 3.98
N LEU A 11 7.76 -3.35 4.86
CA LEU A 11 7.83 -4.57 5.67
C LEU A 11 9.22 -4.83 6.27
N CYS A 12 9.76 -3.83 6.98
CA CYS A 12 11.12 -3.92 7.50
C CYS A 12 11.23 -5.06 8.52
N ASP A 13 12.03 -6.08 8.21
CA ASP A 13 12.18 -7.32 8.97
C ASP A 13 13.34 -7.26 9.99
N ASP A 14 14.03 -6.12 10.11
CA ASP A 14 15.17 -5.89 11.00
C ASP A 14 14.80 -5.13 12.28
N ILE A 15 13.52 -5.07 12.65
CA ILE A 15 13.11 -4.36 13.87
C ILE A 15 13.46 -5.19 15.09
N VAL A 16 14.19 -4.60 16.02
CA VAL A 16 14.39 -5.14 17.37
C VAL A 16 13.36 -4.50 18.29
N TYR A 17 12.39 -5.30 18.72
CA TYR A 17 11.31 -4.92 19.62
C TYR A 17 11.57 -5.42 21.04
N GLY A 18 11.21 -4.61 22.03
CA GLY A 18 11.43 -4.79 23.47
C GLY A 18 11.13 -3.46 24.17
N ASP A 19 11.67 -3.24 25.37
CA ASP A 19 11.50 -1.98 26.11
C ASP A 19 11.94 -0.77 25.27
N THR A 20 13.04 -0.95 24.54
CA THR A 20 13.47 -0.02 23.50
C THR A 20 13.26 -0.65 22.12
N ILE A 21 12.71 0.15 21.20
CA ILE A 21 12.50 -0.24 19.80
C ILE A 21 13.64 0.33 18.98
N TYR A 22 14.45 -0.54 18.37
CA TYR A 22 15.54 -0.17 17.48
C TYR A 22 15.17 -0.38 16.01
N HIS A 23 15.86 0.34 15.11
CA HIS A 23 15.73 0.30 13.64
C HIS A 23 14.38 0.74 13.04
N ALA A 24 13.32 0.88 13.85
CA ALA A 24 12.04 1.39 13.38
C ALA A 24 12.11 2.89 13.07
N CYS A 25 11.52 3.32 11.95
CA CYS A 25 11.33 4.74 11.67
C CYS A 25 10.19 5.31 12.52
N ARG A 26 9.97 6.63 12.47
CA ARG A 26 8.88 7.30 13.21
C ARG A 26 7.51 6.65 12.98
N LYS A 27 7.20 6.22 11.75
CA LYS A 27 5.94 5.53 11.42
C LYS A 27 5.84 4.16 12.09
N GLY A 28 6.92 3.37 12.03
CA GLY A 28 7.00 2.07 12.71
C GLY A 28 6.88 2.21 14.23
N CYS A 29 7.63 3.14 14.85
CA CYS A 29 7.53 3.41 16.28
C CYS A 29 6.13 3.83 16.70
N LYS A 30 5.45 4.69 15.90
CA LYS A 30 4.07 5.14 16.19
C LYS A 30 3.09 3.96 16.24
N ILE A 31 3.23 2.99 15.36
CA ILE A 31 2.33 1.84 15.28
C ILE A 31 2.64 0.81 16.37
N LEU A 32 3.93 0.57 16.62
CA LEU A 32 4.37 -0.36 17.67
C LEU A 32 4.06 0.16 19.07
N ARG A 33 4.14 1.48 19.32
CA ARG A 33 3.79 2.11 20.61
C ARG A 33 2.35 2.64 20.68
N GLY A 34 1.59 2.49 19.60
CA GLY A 34 0.27 3.10 19.48
C GLY A 34 -0.70 2.56 20.53
N GLU A 35 -1.60 3.42 20.97
CA GLU A 35 -2.67 3.04 21.89
C GLU A 35 -3.54 1.95 21.25
N ARG A 36 -3.70 0.84 21.96
CA ARG A 36 -4.46 -0.30 21.45
C ARG A 36 -5.95 -0.04 21.51
N ASN A 37 -6.67 -0.53 20.50
CA ASN A 37 -8.13 -0.47 20.49
C ASN A 37 -8.73 -1.30 21.63
N GLU A 38 -9.96 -1.02 22.00
CA GLU A 38 -10.74 -1.81 22.96
C GLU A 38 -11.95 -2.45 22.28
N THR A 39 -12.30 -3.64 22.77
CA THR A 39 -13.51 -4.34 22.33
C THR A 39 -14.71 -3.74 23.02
N ALA A 40 -15.72 -3.33 22.25
CA ALA A 40 -16.92 -2.69 22.75
C ALA A 40 -18.11 -2.94 21.83
N VAL A 41 -19.31 -2.96 22.40
CA VAL A 41 -20.59 -2.98 21.68
C VAL A 41 -21.40 -1.77 22.14
N ASN A 42 -21.89 -0.96 21.21
CA ASN A 42 -22.60 0.29 21.48
C ASN A 42 -21.86 1.20 22.48
N GLY A 43 -20.54 1.32 22.29
CA GLY A 43 -19.65 2.11 23.15
C GLY A 43 -19.37 1.54 24.55
N LYS A 44 -19.92 0.37 24.90
CA LYS A 44 -19.68 -0.29 26.19
C LYS A 44 -18.63 -1.39 26.03
N LYS A 45 -17.55 -1.30 26.81
CA LYS A 45 -16.50 -2.32 26.84
C LYS A 45 -17.09 -3.69 27.15
N THR A 46 -16.69 -4.70 26.38
CA THR A 46 -17.23 -6.06 26.50
C THR A 46 -16.21 -7.11 26.03
N ASP A 47 -16.56 -8.38 26.21
CA ASP A 47 -15.73 -9.50 25.80
C ASP A 47 -15.84 -9.76 24.29
N ILE A 48 -14.81 -10.40 23.75
CA ILE A 48 -14.73 -10.70 22.32
C ILE A 48 -15.90 -11.53 21.82
N GLU A 49 -16.35 -12.52 22.59
CA GLU A 49 -17.45 -13.42 22.19
C GLU A 49 -18.76 -12.66 22.03
N ILE A 50 -19.05 -11.73 22.94
CA ILE A 50 -20.24 -10.84 22.87
C ILE A 50 -20.13 -9.95 21.62
N ALA A 51 -18.96 -9.38 21.35
CA ALA A 51 -18.75 -8.55 20.16
C ALA A 51 -18.85 -9.35 18.84
N LEU A 52 -18.37 -10.59 18.81
CA LEU A 52 -18.51 -11.48 17.66
C LEU A 52 -19.98 -11.85 17.41
N ASN A 53 -20.74 -12.16 18.45
CA ASN A 53 -22.18 -12.43 18.33
C ASN A 53 -22.94 -11.20 17.83
N ALA A 54 -22.69 -10.03 18.41
CA ALA A 54 -23.26 -8.77 17.93
C ALA A 54 -22.87 -8.48 16.47
N THR A 55 -21.64 -8.82 16.07
CA THR A 55 -21.21 -8.69 14.67
C THR A 55 -22.04 -9.59 13.74
N ARG A 56 -22.23 -10.86 14.10
CA ARG A 56 -23.03 -11.82 13.31
C ARG A 56 -24.47 -11.36 13.12
N GLU A 57 -25.06 -10.70 14.13
CA GLU A 57 -26.42 -10.15 14.04
C GLU A 57 -26.53 -8.94 13.09
N LEU A 58 -25.44 -8.22 12.84
CA LEU A 58 -25.41 -7.00 12.03
C LEU A 58 -24.92 -7.23 10.59
N ILE A 59 -24.32 -8.39 10.30
CA ILE A 59 -23.91 -8.77 8.96
C ILE A 59 -25.15 -9.21 8.17
N ASP A 60 -25.43 -8.51 7.07
CA ASP A 60 -26.58 -8.73 6.19
C ASP A 60 -26.18 -8.65 4.70
N ARG A 61 -27.15 -8.66 3.78
CA ARG A 61 -26.93 -8.63 2.32
C ARG A 61 -26.55 -7.25 1.74
N LYS A 62 -26.56 -6.18 2.52
CA LYS A 62 -26.12 -4.82 2.13
C LYS A 62 -24.82 -4.45 2.85
N LEU A 63 -23.91 -5.41 2.89
CA LEU A 63 -22.62 -5.33 3.54
C LEU A 63 -21.56 -4.74 2.58
N LEU A 64 -20.76 -3.83 3.12
CA LEU A 64 -19.50 -3.40 2.50
C LEU A 64 -18.33 -3.76 3.42
N ILE A 65 -17.43 -4.62 2.95
CA ILE A 65 -16.19 -4.97 3.64
C ILE A 65 -15.07 -4.06 3.14
N PHE A 66 -14.51 -3.25 4.04
CA PHE A 66 -13.49 -2.25 3.70
C PHE A 66 -12.20 -2.40 4.52
N GLY A 67 -11.07 -2.03 3.93
CA GLY A 67 -9.79 -1.92 4.64
C GLY A 67 -8.81 -2.95 4.15
N LEU A 68 -8.58 -4.04 4.89
CA LEU A 68 -7.84 -5.27 4.53
C LEU A 68 -6.36 -5.12 4.10
N ASP A 69 -5.94 -3.93 3.66
CA ASP A 69 -4.62 -3.56 3.16
C ASP A 69 -3.53 -3.51 4.24
N ASN A 70 -3.90 -3.71 5.51
CA ASN A 70 -2.96 -3.88 6.62
C ASN A 70 -3.13 -5.23 7.33
N THR A 71 -3.89 -6.16 6.77
CA THR A 71 -4.09 -7.51 7.32
C THR A 71 -3.23 -8.54 6.56
N THR A 72 -3.08 -9.76 7.09
CA THR A 72 -2.32 -10.82 6.41
C THR A 72 -3.08 -11.37 5.20
N CYS A 73 -2.38 -12.01 4.28
CA CYS A 73 -2.98 -12.65 3.11
C CYS A 73 -4.01 -13.72 3.51
N GLU A 74 -3.80 -14.39 4.64
CA GLU A 74 -4.74 -15.38 5.17
C GLU A 74 -6.05 -14.72 5.63
N ALA A 75 -5.97 -13.55 6.29
CA ALA A 75 -7.14 -12.76 6.65
C ALA A 75 -7.87 -12.24 5.39
N GLN A 76 -7.12 -11.70 4.42
CA GLN A 76 -7.70 -11.22 3.15
C GLN A 76 -8.50 -12.32 2.42
N LYS A 77 -7.99 -13.56 2.38
CA LYS A 77 -8.69 -14.71 1.79
C LYS A 77 -9.98 -15.06 2.53
N LEU A 78 -10.01 -14.95 3.85
CA LEU A 78 -11.21 -15.20 4.64
C LEU A 78 -12.23 -14.08 4.44
N ALA A 79 -11.79 -12.82 4.40
CA ALA A 79 -12.65 -11.69 4.09
C ALA A 79 -13.28 -11.82 2.69
N LEU A 80 -12.54 -12.32 1.69
CA LEU A 80 -13.08 -12.63 0.37
C LEU A 80 -14.15 -13.72 0.41
N LYS A 81 -13.94 -14.78 1.21
CA LYS A 81 -14.97 -15.82 1.41
C LYS A 81 -16.23 -15.25 2.05
N LEU A 82 -16.07 -14.42 3.07
CA LEU A 82 -17.18 -13.73 3.74
C LEU A 82 -17.93 -12.84 2.75
N ALA A 83 -17.21 -12.11 1.89
CA ALA A 83 -17.82 -11.28 0.87
C ALA A 83 -18.66 -12.10 -0.13
N LYS A 84 -18.17 -13.27 -0.56
CA LYS A 84 -18.91 -14.20 -1.44
C LYS A 84 -20.17 -14.73 -0.75
N GLU A 85 -20.07 -15.12 0.51
CA GLU A 85 -21.19 -15.70 1.28
C GLU A 85 -22.34 -14.70 1.49
N PHE A 86 -22.00 -13.45 1.79
CA PHE A 86 -22.98 -12.40 2.07
C PHE A 86 -23.34 -11.54 0.86
N ASN A 87 -22.85 -11.89 -0.35
CA ASN A 87 -23.00 -11.08 -1.55
C ASN A 87 -22.58 -9.61 -1.33
N ALA A 88 -21.50 -9.41 -0.57
CA ALA A 88 -21.04 -8.11 -0.13
C ALA A 88 -20.19 -7.42 -1.20
N VAL A 89 -20.03 -6.11 -1.05
CA VAL A 89 -18.97 -5.36 -1.73
C VAL A 89 -17.68 -5.52 -0.93
N ILE A 90 -16.57 -5.84 -1.59
CA ILE A 90 -15.24 -5.89 -0.97
C ILE A 90 -14.30 -4.89 -1.64
N ALA A 91 -13.65 -4.05 -0.82
CA ALA A 91 -12.75 -3.02 -1.30
C ALA A 91 -11.65 -2.69 -0.28
N ASP A 92 -10.51 -2.22 -0.76
CA ASP A 92 -9.47 -1.57 0.05
C ASP A 92 -9.22 -0.14 -0.47
N HIS A 93 -8.06 0.44 -0.15
CA HIS A 93 -7.67 1.75 -0.67
C HIS A 93 -7.08 1.71 -2.09
N SER A 94 -6.98 0.55 -2.75
CA SER A 94 -6.22 0.38 -4.00
C SER A 94 -6.78 1.22 -5.14
N LEU A 95 -8.10 1.21 -5.35
CA LEU A 95 -8.82 2.06 -6.34
C LEU A 95 -8.55 3.55 -6.16
N LEU A 96 -8.37 4.00 -4.91
CA LEU A 96 -8.18 5.41 -4.56
C LEU A 96 -6.71 5.80 -4.44
N SER A 97 -5.79 4.86 -4.67
CA SER A 97 -4.37 5.08 -4.48
C SER A 97 -3.52 4.38 -5.55
N GLY A 98 -2.64 3.46 -5.16
CA GLY A 98 -1.66 2.83 -6.03
C GLY A 98 -2.09 1.51 -6.66
N GLY A 99 -3.36 1.11 -6.55
CA GLY A 99 -3.87 -0.17 -7.05
C GLY A 99 -3.63 -0.37 -8.53
N LYS A 100 -4.00 0.62 -9.34
CA LYS A 100 -3.80 0.63 -10.80
C LYS A 100 -2.35 0.29 -11.20
N LEU A 101 -1.36 0.76 -10.45
CA LEU A 101 0.05 0.46 -10.75
C LEU A 101 0.43 -1.00 -10.49
N ILE A 102 -0.21 -1.65 -9.49
CA ILE A 102 -0.04 -3.09 -9.24
C ILE A 102 -0.75 -3.88 -10.35
N GLU A 103 -1.92 -3.45 -10.81
CA GLU A 103 -2.66 -4.15 -11.87
C GLU A 103 -1.91 -4.19 -13.21
N ILE A 104 -1.12 -3.16 -13.50
CA ILE A 104 -0.35 -3.09 -14.76
C ILE A 104 1.10 -3.59 -14.61
N SER A 105 1.55 -3.94 -13.40
CA SER A 105 2.97 -4.27 -13.17
C SER A 105 3.38 -5.59 -13.81
N ASP A 106 2.45 -6.51 -14.03
CA ASP A 106 2.67 -7.79 -14.71
C ASP A 106 3.04 -7.64 -16.20
N ARG A 107 2.69 -6.51 -16.81
CA ARG A 107 3.06 -6.12 -18.18
C ARG A 107 4.51 -5.60 -18.28
N MET A 108 5.25 -5.53 -17.17
CA MET A 108 6.56 -4.89 -17.09
C MET A 108 7.56 -5.77 -16.33
N LYS A 109 8.86 -5.44 -16.43
CA LYS A 109 9.90 -6.14 -15.68
C LYS A 109 9.89 -5.70 -14.22
N GLU A 110 9.65 -6.62 -13.28
CA GLU A 110 9.72 -6.33 -11.86
C GLU A 110 11.08 -6.71 -11.23
N ILE A 111 11.42 -6.08 -10.10
CA ILE A 111 12.66 -6.37 -9.35
C ILE A 111 12.41 -6.34 -7.85
N SER A 112 13.04 -7.26 -7.12
CA SER A 112 13.05 -7.22 -5.66
C SER A 112 13.92 -6.08 -5.14
N LEU A 113 13.55 -5.55 -3.97
CA LEU A 113 14.30 -4.51 -3.30
C LEU A 113 15.70 -4.97 -2.91
N GLU A 114 15.90 -6.25 -2.58
CA GLU A 114 17.24 -6.80 -2.28
C GLU A 114 18.14 -6.77 -3.53
N LYS A 115 17.62 -7.17 -4.70
CA LYS A 115 18.40 -7.12 -5.94
C LYS A 115 18.70 -5.67 -6.33
N PHE A 116 17.72 -4.77 -6.22
CA PHE A 116 17.95 -3.35 -6.48
C PHE A 116 18.95 -2.73 -5.48
N ARG A 117 18.89 -3.14 -4.21
CA ARG A 117 19.85 -2.72 -3.20
C ARG A 117 21.27 -3.09 -3.60
N ASP A 118 21.50 -4.30 -4.07
CA ASP A 118 22.85 -4.77 -4.37
C ASP A 118 23.35 -4.32 -5.75
N GLU A 119 22.46 -4.05 -6.71
CA GLU A 119 22.85 -3.80 -8.11
C GLU A 119 22.31 -2.50 -8.73
N GLY A 120 21.26 -1.89 -8.18
CA GLY A 120 20.56 -0.75 -8.78
C GLY A 120 21.41 0.53 -8.89
N TYR A 121 21.27 1.27 -9.98
CA TYR A 121 21.97 2.53 -10.20
C TYR A 121 21.01 3.72 -10.21
N VAL A 122 20.15 3.80 -11.24
CA VAL A 122 19.13 4.84 -11.35
C VAL A 122 17.89 4.44 -10.55
N SER A 123 17.50 5.29 -9.60
CA SER A 123 16.19 5.26 -8.96
C SER A 123 15.36 6.44 -9.45
N VAL A 124 14.29 6.19 -10.21
CA VAL A 124 13.29 7.21 -10.56
C VAL A 124 12.10 7.07 -9.63
N PHE A 125 11.98 7.95 -8.63
CA PHE A 125 10.76 8.04 -7.81
C PHE A 125 9.74 8.91 -8.52
N TRP A 126 8.66 8.30 -9.00
CA TRP A 126 7.65 8.99 -9.80
C TRP A 126 6.30 9.03 -9.07
N GLY A 127 5.86 10.24 -8.72
CA GLY A 127 4.60 10.45 -8.01
C GLY A 127 4.59 9.82 -6.61
N VAL A 128 5.78 9.70 -6.00
CA VAL A 128 5.96 9.14 -4.66
C VAL A 128 6.97 9.97 -3.86
N ASN A 129 6.68 10.17 -2.58
CA ASN A 129 7.59 10.77 -1.61
C ASN A 129 7.96 9.72 -0.55
N PRO A 130 8.95 8.83 -0.81
CA PRO A 130 9.29 7.77 0.12
C PRO A 130 9.71 8.29 1.48
N HIS A 131 10.29 9.50 1.59
CA HIS A 131 10.69 10.07 2.87
C HIS A 131 9.54 10.06 3.90
N ASN A 132 8.31 10.36 3.45
CA ASN A 132 7.13 10.33 4.31
C ASN A 132 6.32 9.03 4.20
N SER A 133 6.18 8.49 2.99
CA SER A 133 5.27 7.35 2.73
C SER A 133 5.89 5.99 3.09
N ILE A 134 7.17 5.81 2.78
CA ILE A 134 7.95 4.57 2.92
C ILE A 134 9.35 4.91 3.49
N PRO A 135 9.46 5.41 4.73
CA PRO A 135 10.61 6.22 5.18
C PRO A 135 11.98 5.55 5.12
N ARG A 136 12.02 4.22 5.15
CA ARG A 136 13.27 3.44 5.11
C ARG A 136 13.65 2.96 3.71
N LEU A 137 12.87 3.27 2.67
CA LEU A 137 13.16 2.81 1.31
C LEU A 137 14.52 3.32 0.81
N LEU A 138 14.78 4.62 0.94
CA LEU A 138 16.06 5.21 0.54
C LEU A 138 17.22 4.67 1.37
N SER A 139 17.04 4.49 2.67
CA SER A 139 18.14 4.10 3.57
C SER A 139 18.45 2.61 3.54
N ARG A 140 17.48 1.77 3.20
CA ARG A 140 17.61 0.32 3.28
C ARG A 140 17.80 -0.35 1.93
N PHE A 141 17.25 0.23 0.85
CA PHE A 141 17.18 -0.48 -0.43
C PHE A 141 17.61 0.31 -1.65
N THR A 142 17.45 1.64 -1.72
CA THR A 142 17.68 2.33 -3.00
C THR A 142 18.91 3.23 -3.00
N TYR A 143 18.94 4.27 -2.17
CA TYR A 143 19.85 5.39 -2.37
C TYR A 143 21.08 5.36 -1.46
N TYR A 144 20.91 5.17 -0.15
CA TYR A 144 22.03 5.21 0.80
C TYR A 144 22.78 3.89 1.03
N PRO A 145 22.24 2.68 0.76
CA PRO A 145 22.97 1.44 0.99
C PRO A 145 24.28 1.35 0.21
N ARG A 146 25.36 1.04 0.93
CA ARG A 146 26.68 0.66 0.40
C ARG A 146 26.81 -0.86 0.49
N CYS A 147 26.60 -1.55 -0.63
CA CYS A 147 26.50 -3.01 -0.69
C CYS A 147 26.55 -3.50 -2.14
N GLY A 148 26.78 -4.80 -2.33
CA GLY A 148 26.83 -5.40 -3.66
C GLY A 148 27.81 -4.68 -4.60
N LYS A 149 27.33 -4.33 -5.80
CA LYS A 149 28.04 -3.58 -6.85
C LYS A 149 28.11 -2.06 -6.58
N ARG A 150 27.58 -1.58 -5.45
CA ARG A 150 27.33 -0.16 -5.16
C ARG A 150 28.02 0.31 -3.87
N GLN A 151 29.29 -0.02 -3.73
CA GLN A 151 30.08 0.20 -2.51
C GLN A 151 30.42 1.68 -2.26
N ARG A 152 30.49 2.49 -3.33
CA ARG A 152 30.85 3.91 -3.23
C ARG A 152 29.67 4.80 -2.84
N GLY A 153 28.49 4.21 -2.66
CA GLY A 153 27.32 4.87 -2.10
C GLY A 153 26.65 5.85 -3.07
N TYR A 154 25.86 6.77 -2.52
CA TYR A 154 25.09 7.72 -3.31
C TYR A 154 25.95 8.82 -3.95
N GLU A 155 27.20 8.94 -3.53
CA GLU A 155 28.15 9.93 -4.01
C GLU A 155 28.63 9.62 -5.44
N GLU A 156 28.73 8.33 -5.78
CA GLU A 156 29.28 7.87 -7.07
C GLU A 156 28.46 6.75 -7.74
N ASP A 157 27.87 5.86 -6.95
CA ASP A 157 27.25 4.62 -7.43
C ASP A 157 25.72 4.67 -7.46
N ARG A 158 25.08 5.83 -7.24
CA ARG A 158 23.61 5.95 -7.37
C ARG A 158 23.23 7.24 -8.06
N PHE A 159 22.19 7.15 -8.87
CA PHE A 159 21.55 8.30 -9.48
C PHE A 159 20.10 8.39 -9.00
N LEU A 160 19.71 9.54 -8.45
CA LEU A 160 18.37 9.75 -7.89
C LEU A 160 17.57 10.76 -8.70
N ALA A 161 16.59 10.29 -9.45
CA ALA A 161 15.60 11.15 -10.09
C ALA A 161 14.30 11.14 -9.29
N VAL A 162 13.69 12.31 -9.12
CA VAL A 162 12.37 12.46 -8.50
C VAL A 162 11.48 13.24 -9.43
N VAL A 163 10.34 12.64 -9.79
CA VAL A 163 9.31 13.24 -10.62
C VAL A 163 8.08 13.48 -9.76
N ASP A 164 7.69 14.74 -9.59
CA ASP A 164 6.57 15.11 -8.73
C ASP A 164 6.00 16.49 -9.16
N VAL A 165 4.72 16.75 -8.92
CA VAL A 165 4.08 18.05 -9.17
C VAL A 165 4.56 19.13 -8.19
N ARG A 166 5.12 18.69 -7.05
CA ARG A 166 5.64 19.55 -5.98
C ARG A 166 7.05 19.14 -5.55
N LYS A 167 7.78 20.10 -4.98
CA LYS A 167 9.11 19.86 -4.40
C LYS A 167 9.00 19.19 -3.01
N SER A 168 8.82 17.88 -3.03
CA SER A 168 8.74 17.02 -1.84
C SER A 168 10.08 16.88 -1.08
N GLU A 169 10.06 16.26 0.09
CA GLU A 169 11.27 15.99 0.88
C GLU A 169 12.26 15.11 0.11
N THR A 170 11.77 14.08 -0.59
CA THR A 170 12.63 13.27 -1.47
C THR A 170 13.17 14.09 -2.65
N ALA A 171 12.38 15.01 -3.23
CA ALA A 171 12.87 15.91 -4.28
C ALA A 171 13.99 16.83 -3.78
N LYS A 172 13.90 17.34 -2.54
CA LYS A 172 14.98 18.14 -1.92
C LYS A 172 16.28 17.34 -1.76
N ILE A 173 16.19 16.04 -1.49
CA ILE A 173 17.36 15.14 -1.43
C ILE A 173 17.98 15.01 -2.82
N ALA A 174 17.16 14.77 -3.85
CA ALA A 174 17.63 14.62 -5.22
C ALA A 174 18.30 15.89 -5.75
N GLU A 175 17.69 17.06 -5.54
CA GLU A 175 18.24 18.34 -6.00
C GLU A 175 19.55 18.72 -5.31
N LYS A 176 19.72 18.37 -4.03
CA LYS A 176 20.97 18.62 -3.29
C LYS A 176 22.07 17.60 -3.59
N SER A 177 21.72 16.49 -4.24
CA SER A 177 22.69 15.46 -4.61
C SER A 177 23.54 15.91 -5.80
N LYS A 178 24.82 15.55 -5.79
CA LYS A 178 25.70 15.70 -6.95
C LYS A 178 25.19 14.88 -8.15
N SER A 179 24.55 13.74 -7.87
CA SER A 179 24.08 12.75 -8.84
C SER A 179 22.57 12.59 -8.72
N GLY A 180 21.83 13.71 -8.71
CA GLY A 180 20.37 13.69 -8.63
C GLY A 180 19.70 14.74 -9.49
N LEU A 181 18.38 14.57 -9.61
CA LEU A 181 17.52 15.42 -10.43
C LEU A 181 16.11 15.48 -9.84
N PHE A 182 15.58 16.68 -9.69
CA PHE A 182 14.16 16.89 -9.47
C PHE A 182 13.53 17.37 -10.78
N ILE A 183 12.47 16.69 -11.21
CA ILE A 183 11.69 16.99 -12.40
C ILE A 183 10.30 17.37 -11.94
N ARG A 184 9.94 18.64 -12.14
CA ARG A 184 8.58 19.10 -11.90
C ARG A 184 7.75 18.89 -13.16
N ILE A 185 6.65 18.16 -13.03
CA ILE A 185 5.72 17.90 -14.13
C ILE A 185 4.33 18.45 -13.81
N GLU A 186 3.57 18.73 -14.86
CA GLU A 186 2.13 19.01 -14.76
C GLU A 186 1.29 17.81 -15.20
N ARG A 187 1.83 17.00 -16.11
CA ARG A 187 1.19 15.81 -16.66
C ARG A 187 2.21 14.69 -16.79
N ASP A 188 1.89 13.51 -16.27
CA ASP A 188 2.75 12.33 -16.36
C ASP A 188 2.99 11.90 -17.82
N ASP A 189 1.93 11.93 -18.65
CA ASP A 189 2.01 11.55 -20.07
C ASP A 189 3.04 12.41 -20.85
N ASP A 190 3.27 13.66 -20.44
CA ASP A 190 4.25 14.54 -21.11
C ASP A 190 5.70 14.05 -20.87
N LEU A 191 5.98 13.52 -19.68
CA LEU A 191 7.28 12.94 -19.37
C LEU A 191 7.44 11.57 -20.03
N VAL A 192 6.38 10.74 -20.05
CA VAL A 192 6.36 9.47 -20.81
C VAL A 192 6.71 9.71 -22.27
N ASN A 193 6.02 10.65 -22.93
CA ASN A 193 6.29 11.04 -24.30
C ASN A 193 7.72 11.59 -24.49
N SER A 194 8.29 12.24 -23.47
CA SER A 194 9.66 12.76 -23.52
C SER A 194 10.69 11.64 -23.46
N PHE A 195 10.46 10.57 -22.68
CA PHE A 195 11.29 9.36 -22.72
C PHE A 195 11.22 8.67 -24.08
N LEU A 196 10.02 8.46 -24.63
CA LEU A 196 9.84 7.84 -25.94
C LEU A 196 10.53 8.63 -27.06
N LYS A 197 10.37 9.96 -27.07
CA LYS A 197 11.07 10.83 -28.02
C LYS A 197 12.58 10.76 -27.85
N ALA A 198 13.10 10.77 -26.62
CA ALA A 198 14.52 10.68 -26.38
C ALA A 198 15.12 9.35 -26.86
N LEU A 199 14.40 8.23 -26.72
CA LEU A 199 14.76 6.93 -27.28
C LEU A 199 14.77 6.94 -28.82
N ASP A 200 13.94 7.77 -29.46
CA ASP A 200 13.95 8.01 -30.91
C ASP A 200 15.04 9.01 -31.36
N GLY A 201 15.86 9.54 -30.44
CA GLY A 201 16.82 10.61 -30.74
C GLY A 201 16.18 11.98 -30.99
N LYS A 202 14.94 12.20 -30.54
CA LYS A 202 14.17 13.44 -30.70
C LYS A 202 14.06 14.20 -29.37
N ALA A 203 13.91 15.53 -29.46
CA ALA A 203 13.69 16.36 -28.28
C ALA A 203 12.25 16.22 -27.73
N GLY A 204 12.14 15.95 -26.42
CA GLY A 204 10.89 15.94 -25.67
C GLY A 204 10.61 17.27 -24.96
N LYS A 205 9.44 17.39 -24.33
CA LYS A 205 9.08 18.56 -23.49
C LYS A 205 9.94 18.62 -22.23
N HIS A 206 10.33 17.45 -21.71
CA HIS A 206 11.20 17.28 -20.55
C HIS A 206 12.56 16.72 -20.98
N PRO A 207 13.58 17.58 -21.24
CA PRO A 207 14.92 17.14 -21.63
C PRO A 207 15.60 16.26 -20.57
N GLU A 208 15.12 16.31 -19.32
CA GLU A 208 15.55 15.47 -18.21
C GLU A 208 15.42 13.98 -18.50
N ALA A 209 14.46 13.57 -19.33
CA ALA A 209 14.29 12.18 -19.75
C ALA A 209 15.55 11.66 -20.46
N ALA A 210 16.09 12.43 -21.41
CA ALA A 210 17.34 12.07 -22.12
C ALA A 210 18.53 11.99 -21.16
N ARG A 211 18.60 12.87 -20.15
CA ARG A 211 19.62 12.80 -19.11
C ARG A 211 19.52 11.52 -18.29
N ILE A 212 18.32 11.12 -17.89
CA ILE A 212 18.09 9.86 -17.15
C ILE A 212 18.52 8.65 -17.99
N LEU A 213 18.17 8.62 -19.28
CA LEU A 213 18.58 7.54 -20.19
C LEU A 213 20.10 7.42 -20.29
N LYS A 214 20.80 8.55 -20.47
CA LYS A 214 22.27 8.58 -20.52
C LYS A 214 22.92 8.11 -19.21
N GLU A 215 22.32 8.43 -18.07
CA GLU A 215 22.81 7.92 -16.78
C GLU A 215 22.57 6.41 -16.65
N ALA A 216 21.42 5.93 -17.11
CA ALA A 216 21.07 4.52 -17.09
C ALA A 216 22.02 3.64 -17.92
N GLU A 217 22.65 4.16 -18.98
CA GLU A 217 23.68 3.44 -19.76
C GLU A 217 24.88 2.98 -18.93
N LYS A 218 25.14 3.61 -17.77
CA LYS A 218 26.27 3.26 -16.89
C LYS A 218 26.05 1.96 -16.11
N ALA A 219 24.85 1.38 -16.13
CA ALA A 219 24.49 0.23 -15.33
C ALA A 219 23.30 -0.57 -15.88
N GLU A 220 23.29 -1.88 -15.67
CA GLU A 220 22.21 -2.75 -16.17
C GLU A 220 20.91 -2.68 -15.35
N VAL A 221 20.98 -2.27 -14.08
CA VAL A 221 19.82 -2.28 -13.16
C VAL A 221 19.39 -0.86 -12.84
N ASN A 222 18.29 -0.43 -13.45
CA ASN A 222 17.66 0.87 -13.27
C ASN A 222 16.16 0.67 -13.06
N ALA A 223 15.52 1.47 -12.21
CA ALA A 223 14.11 1.24 -11.88
C ALA A 223 13.29 2.53 -11.73
N VAL A 224 12.02 2.42 -12.12
CA VAL A 224 10.97 3.38 -11.81
C VAL A 224 10.15 2.87 -10.63
N PHE A 225 10.13 3.65 -9.56
CA PHE A 225 9.30 3.45 -8.38
C PHE A 225 8.07 4.35 -8.48
N GLY A 226 6.95 3.78 -8.93
CA GLY A 226 5.69 4.51 -9.16
C GLY A 226 4.82 4.56 -7.91
N GLY A 227 4.35 5.74 -7.50
CA GLY A 227 3.42 5.90 -6.39
C GLY A 227 2.03 6.40 -6.78
N SER A 228 1.26 6.79 -5.77
CA SER A 228 -0.12 7.27 -5.96
C SER A 228 -0.24 8.48 -6.88
N GLY A 229 0.77 9.36 -6.92
CA GLY A 229 0.78 10.50 -7.84
C GLY A 229 0.78 10.05 -9.30
N LEU A 230 1.64 9.10 -9.65
CA LEU A 230 1.68 8.51 -10.99
C LEU A 230 0.40 7.72 -11.25
N SER A 231 -0.07 6.92 -10.30
CA SER A 231 -1.32 6.15 -10.41
C SER A 231 -2.52 7.02 -10.79
N SER A 232 -2.66 8.17 -10.13
CA SER A 232 -3.77 9.11 -10.40
C SER A 232 -3.57 9.98 -11.64
N GLY A 233 -2.32 10.32 -11.96
CA GLY A 233 -1.99 11.24 -13.06
C GLY A 233 -1.81 10.57 -14.42
N LEU A 234 -1.44 9.28 -14.44
CA LEU A 234 -1.18 8.52 -15.65
C LEU A 234 -2.49 8.17 -16.38
N LYS A 235 -2.68 8.74 -17.57
CA LYS A 235 -3.85 8.48 -18.41
C LYS A 235 -3.52 7.47 -19.49
N ASP A 236 -2.37 7.63 -20.14
CA ASP A 236 -1.90 6.73 -21.20
C ASP A 236 -1.07 5.58 -20.60
N VAL A 237 -1.77 4.52 -20.20
CA VAL A 237 -1.14 3.31 -19.63
C VAL A 237 -0.27 2.60 -20.66
N ASP A 238 -0.74 2.50 -21.91
CA ASP A 238 -0.03 1.75 -22.94
C ASP A 238 1.25 2.47 -23.36
N GLY A 239 1.24 3.81 -23.45
CA GLY A 239 2.44 4.60 -23.64
C GLY A 239 3.45 4.47 -22.49
N PHE A 240 2.99 4.36 -21.24
CA PHE A 240 3.88 4.10 -20.10
C PHE A 240 4.49 2.69 -20.15
N VAL A 241 3.71 1.69 -20.54
CA VAL A 241 4.21 0.31 -20.70
C VAL A 241 5.23 0.24 -21.85
N ASP A 242 4.96 0.86 -23.00
CA ASP A 242 5.92 0.98 -24.12
C ASP A 242 7.22 1.65 -23.68
N MET A 243 7.11 2.74 -22.90
CA MET A 243 8.28 3.39 -22.31
C MET A 243 9.08 2.44 -21.42
N MET A 244 8.43 1.72 -20.51
CA MET A 244 9.12 0.79 -19.61
C MET A 244 9.77 -0.37 -20.36
N GLU A 245 9.12 -0.89 -21.40
CA GLU A 245 9.66 -1.95 -22.27
C GLU A 245 10.90 -1.46 -23.02
N ARG A 246 10.81 -0.32 -23.71
CA ARG A 246 11.90 0.23 -24.54
C ARG A 246 13.08 0.75 -23.73
N THR A 247 12.85 1.28 -22.53
CA THR A 247 13.93 1.68 -21.61
C THR A 247 14.62 0.47 -20.98
N GLY A 248 13.94 -0.66 -20.89
CA GLY A 248 14.41 -1.83 -20.15
C GLY A 248 14.49 -1.63 -18.64
N PHE A 249 13.90 -0.55 -18.11
CA PHE A 249 13.90 -0.29 -16.67
C PHE A 249 12.99 -1.29 -15.96
N TYR A 250 13.31 -1.58 -14.70
CA TYR A 250 12.41 -2.31 -13.83
C TYR A 250 11.31 -1.39 -13.31
N PHE A 251 10.09 -1.90 -13.19
CA PHE A 251 8.99 -1.21 -12.55
C PHE A 251 8.78 -1.75 -11.14
N VAL A 252 8.52 -0.84 -10.19
CA VAL A 252 8.18 -1.19 -8.82
C VAL A 252 7.01 -0.32 -8.35
N PRO A 253 5.81 -0.88 -8.12
CA PRO A 253 4.65 -0.11 -7.67
C PRO A 253 4.79 0.22 -6.18
N ALA A 254 5.46 1.34 -5.85
CA ALA A 254 5.75 1.82 -4.50
C ALA A 254 4.50 2.35 -3.76
N THR A 255 3.52 1.47 -3.55
CA THR A 255 2.33 1.74 -2.73
C THR A 255 2.72 1.85 -1.26
N SER A 256 1.97 2.58 -0.44
CA SER A 256 2.37 2.89 0.96
C SER A 256 1.68 2.05 2.04
N LYS A 257 0.61 1.35 1.66
CA LYS A 257 -0.22 0.50 2.52
C LYS A 257 0.41 -0.89 2.66
N THR A 258 0.38 -1.45 3.85
CA THR A 258 1.32 -2.49 4.28
C THR A 258 1.27 -3.77 3.45
N ASN A 259 0.09 -4.26 3.13
CA ASN A 259 -0.17 -5.47 2.37
C ASN A 259 -1.22 -5.26 1.26
N MET A 260 -1.23 -4.05 0.68
CA MET A 260 -2.11 -3.72 -0.46
C MET A 260 -1.81 -4.60 -1.67
N ARG A 261 -0.53 -4.88 -1.94
CA ARG A 261 -0.15 -5.76 -3.04
C ARG A 261 -0.74 -7.16 -2.87
N GLY A 262 -0.72 -7.71 -1.65
CA GLY A 262 -1.34 -8.99 -1.36
C GLY A 262 -2.85 -9.00 -1.59
N PHE A 263 -3.54 -7.92 -1.22
CA PHE A 263 -4.97 -7.77 -1.48
C PHE A 263 -5.28 -7.69 -2.98
N VAL A 264 -4.58 -6.81 -3.71
CA VAL A 264 -4.80 -6.61 -5.15
C VAL A 264 -4.49 -7.89 -5.94
N GLU A 265 -3.34 -8.54 -5.69
CA GLU A 265 -3.00 -9.80 -6.38
C GLU A 265 -4.02 -10.91 -6.11
N MET A 266 -4.52 -11.03 -4.88
CA MET A 266 -5.58 -11.98 -4.54
C MET A 266 -6.86 -11.65 -5.31
N MET A 267 -7.29 -10.40 -5.30
CA MET A 267 -8.53 -9.95 -5.94
C MET A 267 -8.47 -10.09 -7.48
N LEU A 268 -7.35 -9.70 -8.11
CA LEU A 268 -7.15 -9.90 -9.55
C LEU A 268 -7.21 -11.37 -9.94
N LYS A 269 -6.60 -12.26 -9.14
CA LYS A 269 -6.65 -13.70 -9.40
C LYS A 269 -8.07 -14.28 -9.30
N GLU A 270 -8.86 -13.77 -8.35
CA GLU A 270 -10.16 -14.33 -8.01
C GLU A 270 -11.30 -13.76 -8.86
N VAL A 271 -11.27 -12.46 -9.16
CA VAL A 271 -12.38 -11.74 -9.83
C VAL A 271 -11.90 -10.74 -10.88
N GLY A 272 -10.61 -10.67 -11.18
CA GLY A 272 -10.07 -9.80 -12.25
C GLY A 272 -10.11 -8.30 -11.96
N SER A 273 -10.38 -7.88 -10.71
CA SER A 273 -10.43 -6.47 -10.31
C SER A 273 -10.08 -6.30 -8.85
N CYS A 274 -9.50 -5.16 -8.45
CA CYS A 274 -9.20 -4.84 -7.05
C CYS A 274 -10.41 -4.42 -6.19
N CYS A 275 -11.60 -4.30 -6.77
CA CYS A 275 -12.84 -3.96 -6.07
C CYS A 275 -14.04 -4.64 -6.74
N TYR A 276 -14.88 -5.29 -5.95
CA TYR A 276 -15.92 -6.16 -6.50
C TYR A 276 -17.19 -6.18 -5.65
N ASP A 277 -18.32 -6.22 -6.34
CA ASP A 277 -19.66 -6.41 -5.78
C ASP A 277 -20.14 -7.82 -6.11
N PHE A 278 -20.19 -8.69 -5.11
CA PHE A 278 -20.66 -10.07 -5.29
C PHE A 278 -22.18 -10.17 -5.45
N GLY A 279 -22.96 -9.19 -4.99
CA GLY A 279 -24.41 -9.19 -5.17
C GLY A 279 -24.84 -8.87 -6.60
N ASN A 280 -24.05 -8.07 -7.31
CA ASN A 280 -24.28 -7.70 -8.70
C ASN A 280 -23.34 -8.39 -9.69
N ASP A 281 -22.44 -9.26 -9.22
CA ASP A 281 -21.41 -9.97 -10.01
C ASP A 281 -20.58 -9.01 -10.89
N LYS A 282 -20.07 -7.93 -10.28
CA LYS A 282 -19.50 -6.81 -11.03
C LYS A 282 -18.29 -6.16 -10.36
N SER A 283 -17.27 -5.86 -11.16
CA SER A 283 -16.14 -5.00 -10.79
C SER A 283 -16.57 -3.53 -10.68
N LEU A 284 -16.06 -2.82 -9.68
CA LEU A 284 -16.45 -1.43 -9.43
C LEU A 284 -15.33 -0.45 -9.76
N ASP A 285 -15.67 0.65 -10.44
CA ASP A 285 -14.82 1.84 -10.49
C ASP A 285 -14.98 2.74 -9.24
N VAL A 286 -14.28 3.88 -9.21
CA VAL A 286 -14.36 4.83 -8.07
C VAL A 286 -15.78 5.38 -7.88
N ARG A 287 -16.51 5.68 -8.96
CA ARG A 287 -17.88 6.21 -8.88
C ARG A 287 -18.84 5.15 -8.37
N GLU A 288 -18.65 3.91 -8.78
CA GLU A 288 -19.45 2.77 -8.37
C GLU A 288 -19.15 2.38 -6.92
N LEU A 289 -17.90 2.48 -6.46
CA LEU A 289 -17.56 2.35 -5.05
C LEU A 289 -18.28 3.42 -4.20
N ILE A 290 -18.34 4.68 -4.67
CA ILE A 290 -19.09 5.73 -3.98
C ILE A 290 -20.58 5.37 -3.87
N LYS A 291 -21.18 4.82 -4.93
CA LYS A 291 -22.57 4.34 -4.90
C LYS A 291 -22.75 3.19 -3.92
N ALA A 292 -21.85 2.21 -3.92
CA ALA A 292 -21.87 1.11 -2.96
C ALA A 292 -21.82 1.60 -1.50
N PHE A 293 -20.97 2.60 -1.20
CA PHE A 293 -20.96 3.25 0.12
C PHE A 293 -22.29 3.96 0.45
N MET A 294 -22.99 4.52 -0.53
CA MET A 294 -24.30 5.13 -0.30
C MET A 294 -25.40 4.11 -0.05
N GLU A 295 -25.37 2.98 -0.76
CA GLU A 295 -26.43 1.96 -0.76
C GLU A 295 -26.28 0.91 0.35
N CYS A 296 -25.05 0.67 0.84
CA CYS A 296 -24.81 -0.25 1.96
C CYS A 296 -25.53 0.20 3.24
N GLU A 297 -25.88 -0.75 4.11
CA GLU A 297 -26.42 -0.45 5.44
C GLU A 297 -25.37 -0.69 6.53
N THR A 298 -24.55 -1.75 6.36
CA THR A 298 -23.49 -2.13 7.28
C THR A 298 -22.13 -2.03 6.58
N VAL A 299 -21.16 -1.41 7.26
CA VAL A 299 -19.76 -1.34 6.83
C VAL A 299 -18.89 -2.10 7.84
N LEU A 300 -18.27 -3.18 7.36
CA LEU A 300 -17.33 -3.99 8.12
C LEU A 300 -15.90 -3.59 7.77
N ILE A 301 -15.21 -2.95 8.72
CA ILE A 301 -13.90 -2.34 8.52
C ILE A 301 -12.83 -3.20 9.18
N PHE A 302 -11.83 -3.64 8.42
CA PHE A 302 -10.68 -4.39 8.93
C PHE A 302 -9.37 -3.65 8.72
N GLY A 303 -8.61 -3.42 9.80
CA GLY A 303 -7.24 -2.90 9.72
C GLY A 303 -7.12 -1.54 9.03
N ALA A 304 -8.17 -0.73 9.05
CA ALA A 304 -8.26 0.53 8.33
C ALA A 304 -8.94 1.64 9.16
N ASP A 305 -8.70 2.88 8.73
CA ASP A 305 -9.21 4.09 9.36
C ASP A 305 -9.87 5.00 8.31
N PRO A 306 -10.95 4.56 7.65
CA PRO A 306 -11.53 5.24 6.50
C PRO A 306 -11.99 6.67 6.80
N LEU A 307 -12.35 7.01 8.03
CA LEU A 307 -12.67 8.40 8.38
C LEU A 307 -11.45 9.33 8.20
N ARG A 308 -10.23 8.82 8.42
CA ARG A 308 -8.99 9.56 8.23
C ARG A 308 -8.47 9.51 6.79
N THR A 309 -8.69 8.39 6.10
CA THR A 309 -7.97 8.08 4.85
C THR A 309 -8.81 8.18 3.58
N LEU A 310 -10.14 8.14 3.67
CA LEU A 310 -11.01 8.34 2.52
C LEU A 310 -11.23 9.83 2.23
N PRO A 311 -11.48 10.20 0.96
CA PRO A 311 -12.00 11.52 0.60
C PRO A 311 -13.25 11.87 1.41
N TYR A 312 -13.46 13.16 1.67
CA TYR A 312 -14.59 13.67 2.47
C TYR A 312 -15.96 13.15 1.96
N GLU A 313 -16.14 13.07 0.65
CA GLU A 313 -17.37 12.57 0.03
C GLU A 313 -17.72 11.14 0.45
N LEU A 314 -16.71 10.29 0.69
CA LEU A 314 -16.87 8.93 1.16
C LEU A 314 -16.91 8.86 2.70
N SER A 315 -15.97 9.51 3.36
CA SER A 315 -15.84 9.41 4.82
C SER A 315 -17.03 10.03 5.56
N SER A 316 -17.64 11.09 5.03
CA SER A 316 -18.86 11.70 5.60
C SER A 316 -20.07 10.76 5.60
N LYS A 317 -20.10 9.75 4.73
CA LYS A 317 -21.21 8.78 4.66
C LYS A 317 -21.19 7.75 5.78
N LEU A 318 -20.01 7.51 6.39
CA LEU A 318 -19.86 6.52 7.47
C LEU A 318 -20.75 6.84 8.67
N ALA A 319 -20.95 8.11 9.01
CA ALA A 319 -21.71 8.52 10.20
C ALA A 319 -23.19 8.10 10.19
N GLY A 320 -23.75 7.71 9.05
CA GLY A 320 -25.13 7.22 8.91
C GLY A 320 -25.24 5.71 8.66
N LYS A 321 -24.17 4.95 8.84
CA LYS A 321 -24.12 3.50 8.61
C LYS A 321 -23.95 2.74 9.91
N ARG A 322 -24.34 1.46 9.91
CA ARG A 322 -23.89 0.53 10.95
C ARG A 322 -22.42 0.22 10.72
N ILE A 323 -21.57 0.54 11.68
CA ILE A 323 -20.13 0.34 11.59
C ILE A 323 -19.71 -0.80 12.51
N ILE A 324 -19.03 -1.78 11.92
CA ILE A 324 -18.31 -2.82 12.63
C ILE A 324 -16.83 -2.59 12.37
N ALA A 325 -16.07 -2.20 13.39
CA ALA A 325 -14.66 -1.83 13.25
C ALA A 325 -13.74 -2.84 13.94
N VAL A 326 -12.97 -3.59 13.15
CA VAL A 326 -11.93 -4.51 13.61
C VAL A 326 -10.56 -3.86 13.41
N ASN A 327 -9.93 -3.46 14.51
CA ASN A 327 -8.67 -2.71 14.46
C ASN A 327 -7.81 -2.98 15.69
N SER A 328 -6.49 -2.94 15.50
CA SER A 328 -5.51 -3.11 16.59
C SER A 328 -5.20 -1.83 17.34
N LEU A 329 -5.32 -0.68 16.67
CA LEU A 329 -5.04 0.65 17.20
C LEU A 329 -6.33 1.45 17.33
N LYS A 330 -6.40 2.35 18.32
CA LYS A 330 -7.44 3.39 18.30
C LYS A 330 -7.31 4.23 17.03
N SER A 331 -8.43 4.42 16.35
CA SER A 331 -8.50 5.09 15.05
C SER A 331 -9.45 6.28 15.10
N LEU A 332 -9.37 7.19 14.12
CA LEU A 332 -10.35 8.28 14.01
C LEU A 332 -11.75 7.72 13.74
N THR A 333 -11.84 6.63 12.99
CA THR A 333 -13.11 5.93 12.72
C THR A 333 -13.80 5.46 13.99
N ASN A 334 -13.07 5.12 15.07
CA ASN A 334 -13.67 4.77 16.36
C ASN A 334 -14.42 5.95 17.02
N THR A 335 -14.15 7.22 16.64
CA THR A 335 -14.89 8.37 17.19
C THR A 335 -16.30 8.49 16.66
N LEU A 336 -16.69 7.68 15.66
CA LEU A 336 -18.06 7.57 15.19
C LEU A 336 -18.93 6.66 16.07
N ASN A 337 -18.40 6.12 17.16
CA ASN A 337 -19.05 5.13 18.03
C ASN A 337 -19.61 3.93 17.25
N PRO A 338 -18.74 3.09 16.65
CA PRO A 338 -19.19 1.87 15.98
C PRO A 338 -20.12 1.04 16.86
N GLU A 339 -21.17 0.47 16.27
CA GLU A 339 -22.07 -0.49 16.92
C GLU A 339 -21.27 -1.65 17.51
N VAL A 340 -20.23 -2.08 16.79
CA VAL A 340 -19.24 -3.03 17.30
C VAL A 340 -17.83 -2.56 16.98
N SER A 341 -16.99 -2.54 18.01
CA SER A 341 -15.53 -2.38 17.90
C SER A 341 -14.89 -3.66 18.41
N ILE A 342 -14.06 -4.32 17.60
CA ILE A 342 -13.28 -5.48 18.02
C ILE A 342 -11.80 -5.10 18.02
N ALA A 343 -11.15 -5.30 19.16
CA ALA A 343 -9.71 -5.11 19.25
C ALA A 343 -8.96 -6.34 18.75
N SER A 344 -8.38 -6.25 17.55
CA SER A 344 -7.45 -7.26 17.05
C SER A 344 -6.03 -7.03 17.56
N GLU A 345 -5.18 -8.05 17.45
CA GLU A 345 -3.74 -7.85 17.62
C GLU A 345 -3.15 -7.05 16.46
N LEU A 346 -2.02 -6.41 16.72
CA LEU A 346 -1.28 -5.73 15.66
C LEU A 346 -0.71 -6.77 14.70
N SER A 347 -0.81 -6.56 13.39
CA SER A 347 -0.34 -7.55 12.41
C SER A 347 1.17 -7.86 12.52
N SER A 348 1.98 -6.95 13.06
CA SER A 348 3.39 -7.22 13.40
C SER A 348 3.57 -8.31 14.47
N PHE A 349 2.54 -8.59 15.24
CA PHE A 349 2.47 -9.62 16.29
C PHE A 349 1.69 -10.85 15.83
N SER A 350 0.97 -10.76 14.71
CA SER A 350 0.31 -11.89 14.07
C SER A 350 1.27 -12.78 13.29
N SER A 351 0.98 -14.07 13.27
CA SER A 351 1.55 -15.01 12.30
C SER A 351 0.79 -14.98 10.96
N GLY A 352 1.52 -15.03 9.85
CA GLY A 352 0.93 -15.07 8.51
C GLY A 352 1.84 -14.50 7.44
N THR A 353 1.28 -14.19 6.27
CA THR A 353 2.05 -13.73 5.12
C THR A 353 1.60 -12.33 4.67
N MET A 354 2.53 -11.48 4.28
CA MET A 354 2.25 -10.23 3.56
C MET A 354 3.09 -10.15 2.28
N VAL A 355 2.59 -9.47 1.25
CA VAL A 355 3.31 -9.21 0.00
C VAL A 355 3.83 -7.78 0.03
N ARG A 356 5.16 -7.64 0.08
CA ARG A 356 5.84 -6.36 0.00
C ARG A 356 5.63 -5.75 -1.38
N PHE A 357 5.70 -4.42 -1.51
CA PHE A 357 5.30 -3.74 -2.75
C PHE A 357 6.11 -4.12 -4.01
N ASP A 358 7.28 -4.74 -3.84
CA ASP A 358 8.12 -5.34 -4.89
C ASP A 358 7.79 -6.80 -5.22
N GLY A 359 6.69 -7.35 -4.69
CA GLY A 359 6.20 -8.70 -4.96
C GLY A 359 6.79 -9.78 -4.05
N VAL A 360 7.73 -9.42 -3.18
CA VAL A 360 8.34 -10.37 -2.25
C VAL A 360 7.36 -10.73 -1.14
N LYS A 361 7.08 -12.03 -0.98
CA LYS A 361 6.32 -12.55 0.17
C LYS A 361 7.18 -12.51 1.43
N VAL A 362 6.67 -11.87 2.46
CA VAL A 362 7.31 -11.72 3.77
C VAL A 362 6.49 -12.50 4.78
N GLU A 363 7.14 -13.45 5.45
CA GLU A 363 6.54 -14.23 6.53
C GLU A 363 6.62 -13.45 7.85
N LEU A 364 5.46 -13.29 8.49
CA LEU A 364 5.33 -12.77 9.83
C LEU A 364 5.33 -13.96 10.78
N LYS A 365 6.33 -14.03 11.67
CA LYS A 365 6.39 -15.09 12.68
C LYS A 365 5.38 -14.90 13.80
N GLY A 366 4.92 -13.67 14.00
CA GLY A 366 4.14 -13.27 15.15
C GLY A 366 4.91 -13.32 16.46
N ILE A 367 4.27 -12.81 17.51
CA ILE A 367 4.68 -12.93 18.92
C ILE A 367 3.42 -13.19 19.74
N GLU A 368 3.58 -13.68 20.97
CA GLU A 368 2.43 -13.94 21.83
C GLU A 368 1.62 -12.66 22.10
N SER A 369 0.30 -12.77 21.96
CA SER A 369 -0.67 -11.69 22.10
C SER A 369 -1.93 -12.22 22.80
N SER A 370 -2.52 -11.41 23.67
CA SER A 370 -3.79 -11.72 24.33
C SER A 370 -5.02 -11.40 23.48
N LYS A 371 -4.82 -10.78 22.30
CA LYS A 371 -5.87 -10.41 21.37
C LYS A 371 -5.84 -11.33 20.15
N PRO A 372 -6.99 -11.65 19.55
CA PRO A 372 -7.04 -12.47 18.33
C PRO A 372 -6.42 -11.73 17.14
N SER A 373 -5.88 -12.51 16.20
CA SER A 373 -5.59 -12.07 14.84
C SER A 373 -6.83 -11.70 14.06
N ASP A 374 -6.69 -10.81 13.06
CA ASP A 374 -7.75 -10.55 12.08
C ASP A 374 -8.21 -11.85 11.39
N LYS A 375 -7.27 -12.79 11.18
CA LYS A 375 -7.51 -14.13 10.64
C LYS A 375 -8.43 -14.96 11.55
N GLU A 376 -8.21 -14.95 12.86
CA GLU A 376 -9.05 -15.69 13.83
C GLU A 376 -10.44 -15.07 13.92
N ILE A 377 -10.53 -13.74 13.99
CA ILE A 377 -11.83 -13.04 13.97
C ILE A 377 -12.62 -13.42 12.72
N LEU A 378 -12.01 -13.39 11.54
CA LEU A 378 -12.70 -13.75 10.29
C LEU A 378 -13.09 -15.24 10.23
N LYS A 379 -12.30 -16.15 10.83
CA LYS A 379 -12.68 -17.57 10.93
C LYS A 379 -13.93 -17.76 11.80
N GLU A 380 -13.97 -17.09 12.94
CA GLU A 380 -15.14 -17.11 13.83
C GLU A 380 -16.39 -16.57 13.11
N LEU A 381 -16.25 -15.49 12.34
CA LEU A 381 -17.37 -14.92 11.58
C LEU A 381 -17.84 -15.80 10.41
N LEU A 382 -17.00 -16.69 9.88
CA LEU A 382 -17.36 -17.64 8.82
C LEU A 382 -17.91 -18.97 9.35
N SER A 383 -17.81 -19.24 10.65
CA SER A 383 -18.25 -20.50 11.25
C SER A 383 -19.75 -20.47 11.61
N ILE A 384 -20.55 -19.75 10.81
CA ILE A 384 -22.00 -19.56 10.99
C ILE A 384 -22.77 -20.81 10.57
#